data_AF-A0A1M6SFS8-F1
#
_entry.id   AF-A0A1M6SFS8-F1
#
_cell.length_a   1.000
_cell.length_b   1.000
_cell.length_c   1.000
_cell.angle_alpha   90.00
_cell.angle_beta   90.00
_cell.angle_gamma   90.00
#
_symmetry.space_group_name_H-M   'P 1'
#
loop_
_entity.id
_entity.type
_entity.pdbx_description
1 polymer ?
#
loop_
_entity_poly.entity_id
_entity_poly.type
_entity_poly.pdbx_seq_one_letter_code
_entity_poly.pdbx_strand_id
1 'polypeptide(L)'
;MDDIVKKYNIKILPLKVVYSHEEEYRDRVEITPEDIYERFDKAIPTTSLPSSEDTFNLFRKLEEEGYTHVIVTTIPTDLSGTMNIIRNVSKDFKNMVFELIDSKALNMGLGFPVLQGVVGLEWQDQRKK
;
A
#
# COMPACT_ATOMS: atom_id res chain seq x y z
N MET A 1 -11.93 -1.65 -9.49
CA MET A 1 -10.74 -1.98 -8.66
C MET A 1 -11.14 -2.03 -7.20
N ASP A 2 -11.84 -1.01 -6.71
CA ASP A 2 -12.34 -0.93 -5.33
C ASP A 2 -13.19 -2.12 -4.90
N ASP A 3 -14.00 -2.68 -5.81
CA ASP A 3 -14.77 -3.89 -5.53
C ASP A 3 -13.89 -5.10 -5.22
N ILE A 4 -12.76 -5.23 -5.93
CA ILE A 4 -11.79 -6.31 -5.73
C ILE A 4 -11.05 -6.11 -4.40
N VAL A 5 -10.61 -4.88 -4.15
CA VAL A 5 -9.94 -4.49 -2.89
C VAL A 5 -10.85 -4.79 -1.70
N LYS A 6 -12.12 -4.40 -1.78
CA LYS A 6 -13.12 -4.67 -0.73
C LYS A 6 -13.43 -6.16 -0.60
N LYS A 7 -13.70 -6.85 -1.71
CA LYS A 7 -14.06 -8.29 -1.74
C LYS A 7 -13.01 -9.13 -1.00
N TYR A 8 -11.74 -8.84 -1.24
CA TYR A 8 -10.63 -9.61 -0.69
C TYR A 8 -9.96 -8.97 0.52
N ASN A 9 -10.55 -7.89 1.07
CA ASN A 9 -10.00 -7.14 2.20
C ASN A 9 -8.52 -6.75 2.01
N ILE A 10 -8.13 -6.39 0.78
CA ILE A 10 -6.78 -5.93 0.46
C ILE A 10 -6.57 -4.56 1.11
N LYS A 11 -5.50 -4.40 1.88
CA LYS A 11 -5.14 -3.09 2.45
C LYS A 11 -4.20 -2.36 1.51
N ILE A 12 -4.44 -1.07 1.30
CA ILE A 12 -3.60 -0.19 0.50
C ILE A 12 -2.95 0.82 1.45
N LEU A 13 -1.63 0.91 1.41
CA LEU A 13 -0.87 1.96 2.08
C LEU A 13 -0.75 3.15 1.12
N PRO A 14 -1.37 4.31 1.41
CA PRO A 14 -1.36 5.45 0.49
C PRO A 14 0.03 6.09 0.42
N LEU A 15 0.46 6.40 -0.80
CA LEU A 15 1.54 7.37 -1.01
C LEU A 15 1.00 8.78 -0.74
N LYS A 16 1.89 9.78 -0.74
CA LYS A 16 1.51 11.17 -0.56
C LYS A 16 1.62 11.96 -1.86
N VAL A 17 0.67 12.87 -2.06
CA VAL A 17 0.70 13.94 -3.07
C VAL A 17 1.04 15.24 -2.37
N VAL A 18 2.03 15.96 -2.88
CA VAL A 18 2.61 17.14 -2.23
C VAL A 18 2.61 18.31 -3.20
N TYR A 19 1.89 19.38 -2.85
CA TYR A 19 1.92 20.66 -3.58
C TYR A 19 2.89 21.65 -2.95
N SER A 20 2.98 21.64 -1.62
CA SER A 20 3.87 22.49 -0.82
C SER A 20 4.10 21.84 0.55
N HIS A 21 4.92 22.46 1.42
CA HIS A 21 5.18 21.92 2.77
C HIS A 21 3.93 21.86 3.67
N GLU A 22 2.91 22.67 3.37
CA GLU A 22 1.66 22.72 4.16
C GLU A 22 0.51 21.98 3.46
N GLU A 23 0.70 21.55 2.20
CA GLU A 23 -0.31 20.89 1.38
C GLU A 23 0.16 19.50 0.94
N GLU A 24 0.08 18.57 1.89
CA GLU A 24 0.30 17.14 1.68
C GLU A 24 -1.01 16.36 1.88
N TYR A 25 -1.26 15.41 0.99
CA TYR A 25 -2.48 14.61 1.00
C TYR A 25 -2.15 13.13 0.79
N ARG A 26 -2.86 12.24 1.48
CA ARG A 26 -2.81 10.80 1.22
C ARG A 26 -3.59 10.48 -0.05
N ASP A 27 -2.88 9.92 -1.03
CA ASP A 27 -3.43 9.54 -2.34
C ASP A 27 -4.64 8.61 -2.17
N ARG A 28 -5.73 8.92 -2.89
CA ARG A 28 -7.03 8.22 -2.87
C ARG A 28 -7.77 8.22 -1.53
N VAL A 29 -7.24 8.90 -0.51
CA VAL A 29 -7.88 9.04 0.81
C VAL A 29 -8.34 10.48 1.02
N GLU A 30 -7.44 11.42 0.76
CA GLU A 30 -7.68 12.86 0.98
C GLU A 30 -7.70 13.66 -0.32
N ILE A 31 -7.15 13.10 -1.40
CA ILE A 31 -7.12 13.71 -2.72
C ILE A 31 -7.45 12.67 -3.79
N THR A 32 -8.17 13.08 -4.82
CA THR A 32 -8.54 12.25 -5.97
C THR A 32 -7.73 12.63 -7.21
N PRO A 33 -7.64 11.72 -8.21
CA PRO A 33 -7.06 12.07 -9.50
C PRO A 33 -7.74 13.29 -10.14
N GLU A 34 -9.06 13.41 -10.02
CA GLU A 34 -9.84 14.54 -10.52
C GLU A 34 -9.39 15.87 -9.88
N ASP A 35 -9.23 15.90 -8.55
CA ASP A 35 -8.69 17.08 -7.84
C ASP A 35 -7.31 17.49 -8.38
N ILE A 36 -6.46 16.50 -8.69
CA ILE A 36 -5.12 16.73 -9.22
C ILE A 36 -5.19 17.33 -10.62
N TYR A 37 -6.02 16.78 -11.51
CA TYR A 37 -6.17 17.26 -12.87
C TYR A 37 -6.76 18.68 -12.93
N GLU A 38 -7.74 19.00 -12.08
CA GLU A 38 -8.32 20.35 -12.01
C GLU A 38 -7.30 21.42 -11.59
N ARG A 39 -6.29 21.03 -10.81
CA ARG A 39 -5.24 21.95 -10.31
C ARG A 39 -3.98 21.96 -11.18
N PHE A 40 -3.85 21.02 -12.11
CA PHE A 40 -2.57 20.70 -12.76
C PHE A 40 -1.95 21.89 -13.51
N ASP A 41 -2.78 22.71 -14.16
CA ASP A 41 -2.33 23.91 -14.88
C ASP A 41 -1.83 25.03 -13.95
N LYS A 42 -2.23 25.00 -12.67
CA LYS A 42 -1.90 26.03 -11.68
C LYS A 42 -0.74 25.61 -10.77
N ALA A 43 -0.71 24.34 -10.41
CA ALA A 43 0.31 23.79 -9.53
C ALA A 43 0.58 22.33 -9.92
N ILE A 44 1.85 22.01 -10.16
CA ILE A 44 2.29 20.66 -10.49
C ILE A 44 2.66 19.98 -9.16
N PRO A 45 1.93 18.94 -8.73
CA PRO A 45 2.28 18.24 -7.51
C PRO A 45 3.50 17.36 -7.73
N THR A 46 4.14 17.02 -6.61
CA THR A 46 5.11 15.93 -6.52
C THR A 46 4.55 14.80 -5.68
N THR A 47 5.25 13.67 -5.65
CA THR A 47 4.89 12.52 -4.82
C THR A 47 5.93 12.30 -3.74
N SER A 48 5.51 11.81 -2.58
CA SER A 48 6.43 11.33 -1.54
C SER A 48 6.03 9.95 -1.00
N LEU A 49 6.91 9.40 -0.19
CA LEU A 49 6.75 8.10 0.46
C LEU A 49 5.51 8.10 1.37
N PRO A 50 4.95 6.92 1.73
CA PRO A 50 3.99 6.87 2.81
C PRO A 50 4.64 7.39 4.10
N SER A 51 3.86 7.96 5.00
CA SER A 51 4.39 8.35 6.31
C SER A 51 4.69 7.10 7.16
N SER A 52 5.68 7.20 8.03
CA SER A 52 5.94 6.15 9.04
C SER A 52 4.72 5.95 9.94
N GLU A 53 3.97 7.02 10.23
CA GLU A 53 2.76 6.97 11.04
C GLU A 53 1.62 6.20 10.36
N ASP A 54 1.31 6.49 9.09
CA ASP A 54 0.29 5.75 8.34
C ASP A 54 0.66 4.26 8.23
N THR A 55 1.95 3.99 7.99
CA THR A 55 2.48 2.61 7.92
C THR A 55 2.31 1.89 9.26
N PHE A 56 2.68 2.54 10.37
CA PHE A 56 2.57 1.98 11.71
C PHE A 56 1.10 1.75 12.09
N ASN A 57 0.24 2.73 11.84
CA ASN A 57 -1.18 2.65 12.14
C ASN A 57 -1.87 1.52 11.36
N LEU A 58 -1.49 1.31 10.10
CA LEU A 58 -1.99 0.18 9.31
C LEU A 58 -1.55 -1.16 9.91
N PHE A 59 -0.28 -1.32 10.28
CA PHE A 59 0.22 -2.58 10.84
C PHE A 59 -0.34 -2.86 12.23
N ARG A 60 -0.48 -1.84 13.08
CA ARG A 60 -1.17 -1.97 14.38
C ARG A 60 -2.60 -2.45 14.21
N LYS A 61 -3.33 -1.88 13.25
CA LYS A 61 -4.70 -2.33 12.95
C LYS A 61 -4.73 -3.78 12.49
N LEU A 62 -3.78 -4.22 11.66
CA LEU A 62 -3.68 -5.61 11.25
C LEU A 62 -3.37 -6.55 12.43
N GLU A 63 -2.47 -6.15 13.34
CA GLU A 63 -2.19 -6.91 14.56
C GLU A 63 -3.44 -7.02 15.46
N GLU A 64 -4.16 -5.92 15.66
CA GLU A 64 -5.43 -5.88 16.41
C GLU A 64 -6.53 -6.73 15.76
N GLU A 65 -6.56 -6.81 14.42
CA GLU A 65 -7.44 -7.70 13.65
C GLU A 65 -7.01 -9.18 13.72
N GLY A 66 -5.87 -9.49 14.36
CA GLY A 66 -5.36 -10.85 14.59
C GLY A 66 -4.53 -11.43 13.45
N TYR A 67 -4.07 -10.61 12.50
CA TYR A 67 -3.20 -11.07 11.42
C TYR A 67 -1.78 -11.34 11.94
N THR A 68 -1.22 -12.50 11.58
CA THR A 68 0.14 -12.92 11.97
C THR A 68 1.15 -12.89 10.83
N HIS A 69 0.68 -12.81 9.58
CA HIS A 69 1.50 -12.81 8.38
C HIS A 69 1.00 -11.72 7.42
N VAL A 70 1.92 -10.93 6.88
CA VAL A 70 1.63 -9.83 5.95
C VAL A 70 2.56 -9.94 4.75
N ILE A 71 1.97 -10.07 3.57
CA ILE A 71 2.69 -9.99 2.30
C ILE A 71 2.45 -8.58 1.75
N VAL A 72 3.53 -7.85 1.49
CA VAL A 72 3.46 -6.48 0.97
C VAL A 72 4.16 -6.41 -0.37
N THR A 73 3.43 -6.01 -1.40
CA THR A 73 4.01 -5.70 -2.71
C THR A 73 4.16 -4.20 -2.85
N THR A 74 5.36 -3.72 -3.20
CA THR A 74 5.66 -2.29 -3.34
C THR A 74 5.98 -1.91 -4.77
N ILE A 75 5.91 -0.60 -5.07
CA ILE A 75 6.52 -0.02 -6.27
C ILE A 75 8.04 -0.29 -6.28
N PRO A 76 8.70 -0.20 -7.46
CA PRO A 76 10.10 -0.58 -7.61
C PRO A 76 11.02 0.14 -6.64
N THR A 77 11.95 -0.59 -6.02
CA THR A 77 12.92 0.00 -5.07
C THR A 77 13.80 1.05 -5.73
N ASP A 78 14.02 0.93 -7.03
CA ASP A 78 14.87 1.83 -7.82
C ASP A 78 14.15 3.15 -8.14
N LEU A 79 12.83 3.22 -7.91
CA LEU A 79 12.00 4.42 -8.10
C LEU A 79 11.53 5.02 -6.77
N SER A 80 11.56 4.27 -5.65
CA SER A 80 11.00 4.72 -4.39
C SER A 80 11.55 4.01 -3.17
N GLY A 81 11.77 4.78 -2.10
CA GLY A 81 12.12 4.29 -0.76
C GLY A 81 10.96 3.64 0.02
N THR A 82 9.80 3.42 -0.59
CA THR A 82 8.60 2.90 0.10
C THR A 82 8.86 1.58 0.81
N MET A 83 9.54 0.63 0.15
CA MET A 83 9.90 -0.65 0.78
C MET A 83 10.78 -0.46 2.02
N ASN A 84 11.67 0.54 2.02
CA ASN A 84 12.55 0.79 3.16
C ASN A 84 11.78 1.34 4.37
N ILE A 85 10.82 2.24 4.16
CA ILE A 85 9.91 2.72 5.22
C ILE A 85 9.17 1.55 5.84
N ILE A 86 8.55 0.71 5.00
CA ILE A 86 7.80 -0.46 5.43
C ILE A 86 8.70 -1.43 6.22
N ARG A 87 9.89 -1.74 5.70
CA ARG A 87 10.86 -2.61 6.36
C ARG A 87 11.26 -2.08 7.73
N ASN A 88 11.45 -0.77 7.86
CA ASN A 88 11.85 -0.18 9.14
C ASN A 88 10.71 -0.22 10.16
N VAL A 89 9.50 0.18 9.77
CA VAL A 89 8.32 0.16 10.67
C VAL A 89 7.94 -1.27 11.06
N SER A 90 8.09 -2.24 10.15
CA SER A 90 7.76 -3.65 10.43
C SER A 90 8.57 -4.25 11.59
N LYS A 91 9.75 -3.70 11.91
CA LYS A 91 10.60 -4.19 13.03
C LYS A 91 9.94 -4.00 14.39
N ASP A 92 8.97 -3.10 14.51
CA ASP A 92 8.26 -2.83 15.77
C ASP A 92 7.18 -3.90 16.07
N PHE A 93 6.80 -4.71 15.07
CA PHE A 93 5.71 -5.69 15.16
C PHE A 93 6.22 -7.13 15.31
N LYS A 94 6.60 -7.52 16.54
CA LYS A 94 7.27 -8.80 16.82
C LYS A 94 6.39 -10.04 16.65
N ASN A 95 5.06 -9.89 16.70
CA ASN A 95 4.12 -11.00 16.55
C ASN A 95 3.68 -11.23 15.09
N MET A 96 4.24 -10.47 14.16
CA MET A 96 3.87 -10.49 12.76
C MET A 96 5.07 -10.82 11.89
N VAL A 97 4.87 -11.63 10.86
CA VAL A 97 5.86 -11.97 9.85
C VAL A 97 5.57 -11.15 8.59
N PHE A 98 6.54 -10.35 8.15
CA PHE A 98 6.41 -9.52 6.94
C PHE A 98 7.25 -10.09 5.81
N GLU A 99 6.62 -10.32 4.66
CA GLU A 99 7.28 -10.64 3.40
C GLU A 99 7.14 -9.46 2.44
N LEU A 100 8.26 -8.84 2.07
CA LEU A 100 8.29 -7.65 1.20
C LEU A 100 8.72 -8.02 -0.21
N ILE A 101 7.85 -7.76 -1.18
CA ILE A 101 8.05 -8.10 -2.59
C ILE A 101 8.24 -6.81 -3.38
N ASP A 102 9.39 -6.68 -4.03
CA ASP A 102 9.59 -5.66 -5.04
C ASP A 102 8.87 -6.12 -6.31
N SER A 103 7.80 -5.43 -6.70
CA SER A 103 7.04 -5.79 -7.91
C SER A 103 7.84 -5.61 -9.21
N LYS A 104 8.87 -4.76 -9.19
CA LYS A 104 9.56 -4.27 -10.41
C LYS A 104 8.61 -3.71 -11.47
N ALA A 105 7.39 -3.33 -11.10
CA ALA A 105 6.35 -2.84 -11.99
C ALA A 105 5.48 -1.76 -11.33
N LEU A 106 4.69 -1.04 -12.13
CA LEU A 106 3.76 -0.01 -11.68
C LEU A 106 2.32 -0.35 -12.11
N ASN A 107 1.34 0.40 -11.60
CA ASN A 107 -0.08 0.25 -11.94
C ASN A 107 -0.56 -1.20 -11.76
N MET A 108 -1.28 -1.75 -12.74
CA MET A 108 -1.75 -3.13 -12.68
C MET A 108 -0.62 -4.17 -12.69
N GLY A 109 0.59 -3.82 -13.13
CA GLY A 109 1.76 -4.70 -13.01
C GLY A 109 2.12 -4.97 -11.55
N LEU A 110 1.93 -3.97 -10.67
CA LEU A 110 2.06 -4.14 -9.22
C LEU A 110 0.86 -4.88 -8.62
N GLY A 111 -0.35 -4.56 -9.09
CA GLY A 111 -1.58 -5.14 -8.54
C GLY A 111 -1.80 -6.61 -8.90
N PHE A 112 -1.37 -7.05 -10.08
CA PHE A 112 -1.63 -8.40 -10.58
C PHE A 112 -1.03 -9.52 -9.70
N PRO A 113 0.23 -9.46 -9.25
CA PRO A 113 0.77 -10.41 -8.28
C PRO A 113 -0.02 -10.49 -6.97
N VAL A 114 -0.53 -9.36 -6.47
CA VAL A 114 -1.38 -9.32 -5.26
C VAL A 114 -2.67 -10.11 -5.48
N LEU A 115 -3.31 -9.93 -6.64
CA LEU A 115 -4.53 -10.67 -6.99
C LEU A 115 -4.27 -12.18 -7.12
N GLN A 116 -3.16 -12.57 -7.74
CA GLN A 116 -2.77 -13.98 -7.84
C GLN A 116 -2.52 -14.60 -6.46
N GLY A 117 -1.86 -13.86 -5.57
CA GLY A 117 -1.62 -14.29 -4.18
C GLY A 117 -2.93 -14.58 -3.44
N VAL A 118 -3.90 -13.67 -3.52
CA VAL A 118 -5.21 -13.86 -2.89
C VAL A 118 -5.96 -15.07 -3.45
N VAL A 119 -6.03 -15.21 -4.77
CA VAL A 119 -6.70 -16.35 -5.41
C VAL A 119 -6.03 -17.67 -5.01
N GLY A 120 -4.70 -17.68 -4.92
CA GLY A 120 -3.92 -18.84 -4.45
C GLY A 120 -4.26 -19.23 -3.01
N LEU A 121 -4.45 -18.27 -2.11
CA LEU A 121 -4.86 -18.51 -0.72
C LEU A 121 -6.27 -19.11 -0.65
N GLU A 122 -7.23 -18.56 -1.40
CA GLU A 122 -8.60 -19.11 -1.45
C GLU A 122 -8.62 -20.56 -1.94
N TRP A 123 -7.81 -20.89 -2.96
CA TRP A 123 -7.70 -22.26 -3.47
C TRP A 123 -7.09 -23.24 -2.47
N GLN A 124 -6.20 -22.79 -1.59
CA GLN A 124 -5.66 -23.65 -0.54
C GLN A 124 -6.70 -23.94 0.55
N ASP A 125 -7.49 -22.94 0.94
CA ASP A 125 -8.54 -23.10 1.95
C ASP A 125 -9.66 -24.03 1.47
N GLN A 126 -10.01 -23.99 0.19
CA GLN A 126 -10.99 -24.90 -0.40
C GLN A 126 -10.53 -26.36 -0.42
N ARG A 127 -9.22 -26.63 -0.50
CA ARG A 127 -8.64 -28.00 -0.49
C ARG A 127 -8.44 -28.58 0.90
N LYS A 128 -8.48 -27.76 1.94
CA LYS A 128 -8.37 -28.18 3.34
C LYS A 128 -9.73 -28.54 3.97
N LYS A 129 -10.83 -28.25 3.26
CA LYS A 129 -12.20 -28.68 3.60
C LYS A 129 -12.53 -29.97 2.87
#